data_AF-A0A416CJX7-F1
#
_entry.id   AF-A0A416CJX7-F1
#
_cell.length_a   1.000
_cell.length_b   1.000
_cell.length_c   1.000
_cell.angle_alpha   90.00
_cell.angle_beta   90.00
_cell.angle_gamma   90.00
#
_symmetry.space_group_name_H-M   'P 1'
#
loop_
_entity.id
_entity.type
_entity.pdbx_description
1 polymer ?
#
loop_
_entity_poly.entity_id
_entity_poly.type
_entity_poly.pdbx_seq_one_letter_code
_entity_poly.pdbx_strand_id
1 'polypeptide(L)'
;MKIKYEFADGDVEVDVPNEWASILVELDRLERNNDKKERRRHYSLDACVYEGIVYASEDKNLTAIFETDSKFGRLTEAIKYLSDKQKSLIKAVYFDGMSVSDYAKHMGISQSAVSQQLKTIYKKLKKFL
;
A
#
# COMPACT_ATOMS: atom_id res chain seq x y z
N MET A 1 6.84 -12.51 57.51
CA MET A 1 6.72 -11.25 56.75
C MET A 1 5.25 -11.06 56.47
N LYS A 2 4.64 -9.98 56.94
CA LYS A 2 3.22 -9.75 56.69
C LYS A 2 3.02 -9.07 55.33
N ILE A 3 2.23 -9.68 54.46
CA ILE A 3 1.80 -9.11 53.20
C ILE A 3 0.30 -8.83 53.31
N LYS A 4 -0.09 -7.61 52.97
CA LYS A 4 -1.49 -7.20 52.88
C LYS A 4 -1.91 -7.27 51.41
N TYR A 5 -2.96 -8.02 51.14
CA TYR A 5 -3.60 -8.05 49.83
C TYR A 5 -4.93 -7.30 49.91
N GLU A 6 -5.11 -6.33 49.02
CA GLU A 6 -6.32 -5.53 48.94
C GLU A 6 -7.20 -6.07 47.82
N PHE A 7 -8.39 -6.55 48.17
CA PHE A 7 -9.38 -7.07 47.22
C PHE A 7 -10.66 -6.24 47.31
N ALA A 8 -11.46 -6.24 46.24
CA ALA A 8 -12.72 -5.49 46.20
C ALA A 8 -13.72 -5.93 47.29
N ASP A 9 -13.64 -7.18 47.74
CA ASP A 9 -14.52 -7.77 48.76
C ASP A 9 -13.94 -7.71 50.19
N GLY A 10 -12.76 -7.11 50.37
CA GLY A 10 -12.10 -6.93 51.66
C GLY A 10 -10.61 -7.29 51.67
N ASP A 11 -9.89 -6.71 52.62
CA ASP A 11 -8.44 -6.88 52.74
C ASP A 11 -8.07 -8.14 53.54
N VAL A 12 -7.05 -8.87 53.08
CA VAL A 12 -6.52 -10.06 53.77
C VAL A 12 -5.04 -9.85 54.11
N GLU A 13 -4.69 -10.03 55.39
CA GLU A 13 -3.30 -10.07 55.83
C GLU A 13 -2.82 -11.52 55.98
N VAL A 14 -1.70 -11.84 55.34
CA VAL A 14 -1.07 -13.16 55.40
C VAL A 14 0.33 -13.02 56.00
N ASP A 15 0.62 -13.80 57.05
CA ASP A 15 1.99 -13.90 57.57
C ASP A 15 2.77 -14.98 56.81
N VAL A 16 3.74 -14.53 56.04
CA VAL A 16 4.54 -15.36 55.15
C VAL A 16 5.81 -15.83 55.88
N PRO A 17 6.10 -17.14 55.93
CA PRO A 17 7.34 -17.66 56.49
C PRO A 17 8.59 -17.09 55.80
N ASN A 18 9.68 -16.95 56.55
CA ASN A 18 10.91 -16.30 56.05
C ASN A 18 11.54 -16.99 54.83
N GLU A 19 11.35 -18.30 54.68
CA GLU A 19 11.81 -19.07 53.51
C GLU A 19 11.16 -18.60 52.20
N TRP A 20 9.90 -18.19 52.27
CA TRP A 20 9.14 -17.67 51.12
C TRP A 20 9.30 -16.17 50.92
N ALA A 21 9.55 -15.43 52.01
CA ALA A 21 9.70 -13.97 51.97
C ALA A 21 10.81 -13.52 51.02
N SER A 22 11.97 -14.20 51.02
CA SER A 22 13.08 -13.88 50.12
C SER A 22 12.72 -14.13 48.65
N ILE A 23 12.04 -15.24 48.37
CA ILE A 23 11.60 -15.62 47.01
C ILE A 23 10.60 -14.58 46.47
N LEU A 24 9.61 -14.18 47.27
CA LEU A 24 8.61 -13.19 46.85
C LEU A 24 9.25 -11.83 46.55
N VAL A 25 10.20 -11.38 47.38
CA VAL A 25 10.92 -10.11 47.12
C VAL A 25 11.72 -10.17 45.82
N GLU A 26 12.30 -11.33 45.48
CA GLU A 26 13.01 -11.52 44.22
C GLU A 26 12.04 -11.53 43.03
N LEU A 27 10.88 -12.18 43.16
CA LEU A 27 9.83 -12.18 42.13
C LEU A 27 9.30 -10.77 41.86
N ASP A 28 8.99 -9.99 42.90
CA ASP A 28 8.56 -8.58 42.76
C ASP A 28 9.62 -7.72 42.04
N ARG A 29 10.90 -8.01 42.27
CA ARG A 29 12.00 -7.33 41.58
C ARG A 29 12.04 -7.71 40.10
N LEU A 30 11.89 -8.99 39.78
CA LEU A 30 11.88 -9.49 38.41
C LEU A 30 10.68 -8.96 37.63
N GLU A 31 9.49 -8.97 38.22
CA GLU A 31 8.28 -8.40 37.64
C GLU A 31 8.45 -6.92 37.31
N ARG A 32 8.90 -6.10 38.28
CA ARG A 32 9.19 -4.67 38.05
C ARG A 32 10.23 -4.42 36.96
N ASN A 33 11.23 -5.29 36.83
CA ASN A 33 12.21 -5.18 35.76
C ASN A 33 11.59 -5.49 34.40
N ASN A 34 10.73 -6.50 34.35
CA ASN A 34 9.99 -6.85 33.15
C ASN A 34 9.03 -5.71 32.74
N ASP A 35 8.25 -5.17 33.68
CA ASP A 35 7.37 -4.02 33.41
C ASP A 35 8.13 -2.82 32.85
N LYS A 36 9.32 -2.52 33.40
CA LYS A 36 10.18 -1.45 32.89
C LYS A 36 10.67 -1.73 31.47
N LYS A 37 10.93 -3.00 31.15
CA LYS A 37 11.36 -3.43 29.82
C LYS A 37 10.20 -3.33 28.83
N GLU A 38 9.01 -3.81 29.20
CA GLU A 38 7.82 -3.84 28.35
C GLU A 38 7.25 -2.43 28.12
N ARG A 39 7.25 -1.54 29.12
CA ARG A 39 6.84 -0.11 28.96
C ARG A 39 7.65 0.66 27.92
N ARG A 40 8.86 0.21 27.58
CA ARG A 40 9.71 0.85 26.55
C ARG A 40 9.49 0.26 25.15
N ARG A 41 8.84 -0.88 25.04
CA ARG A 41 8.68 -1.65 23.79
C ARG A 41 7.24 -1.66 23.29
N HIS A 42 6.28 -1.37 24.17
CA HIS A 42 4.86 -1.39 23.90
C HIS A 42 4.22 -0.05 24.26
N TYR A 43 3.11 0.25 23.59
CA TYR A 43 2.25 1.39 23.88
C TYR A 43 0.79 0.92 23.92
N SER A 44 -0.10 1.73 24.51
CA SER A 44 -1.51 1.36 24.68
C SER A 44 -2.19 1.14 23.32
N LEU A 45 -3.03 0.11 23.22
CA LEU A 45 -3.90 -0.09 22.07
C LEU A 45 -4.89 1.08 21.89
N ASP A 46 -5.32 1.73 22.97
CA ASP A 46 -6.19 2.91 22.90
C ASP A 46 -5.50 4.11 22.26
N ALA A 47 -4.16 4.13 22.21
CA ALA A 47 -3.41 5.15 21.49
C ALA A 47 -3.28 4.85 19.99
N CYS A 48 -3.70 3.66 19.53
CA CYS A 48 -3.79 3.36 18.11
C CYS A 48 -4.98 4.09 17.48
N VAL A 49 -4.73 4.85 16.42
CA VAL A 49 -5.80 5.41 15.59
C VAL A 49 -6.42 4.29 14.76
N TYR A 50 -7.75 4.16 14.76
CA TYR A 50 -8.47 3.19 13.93
C TYR A 50 -8.10 3.38 12.45
N GLU A 51 -7.65 2.29 11.80
CA GLU A 51 -7.09 2.28 10.42
C GLU A 51 -5.87 3.20 10.21
N GLY A 52 -5.17 3.57 11.28
CA GLY A 52 -3.95 4.35 11.24
C GLY A 52 -2.73 3.57 10.73
N ILE A 53 -1.57 4.23 10.71
CA ILE A 53 -0.30 3.72 10.15
C ILE A 53 0.12 2.35 10.72
N VAL A 54 -0.22 2.08 11.98
CA VAL A 54 0.08 0.80 12.65
C VAL A 54 -0.59 -0.38 11.93
N TYR A 55 -1.72 -0.13 11.26
CA TYR A 55 -2.48 -1.09 10.49
C TYR A 55 -2.15 -1.03 8.99
N ALA A 56 -1.30 -0.09 8.56
CA ALA A 56 -0.89 0.01 7.16
C ALA A 56 -0.07 -1.22 6.77
N SER A 57 -0.49 -1.87 5.70
CA SER A 57 0.27 -2.94 5.06
C SER A 57 0.90 -2.40 3.78
N GLU A 58 2.19 -2.62 3.61
CA GLU A 58 2.86 -2.38 2.33
C GLU A 58 2.48 -3.47 1.32
N ASP A 59 1.30 -3.36 0.75
CA ASP A 59 0.88 -4.20 -0.36
C ASP A 59 1.35 -3.57 -1.68
N LYS A 60 2.39 -4.16 -2.26
CA LYS A 60 2.95 -3.74 -3.56
C LYS A 60 1.91 -3.77 -4.68
N ASN A 61 0.89 -4.63 -4.59
CA ASN A 61 -0.17 -4.67 -5.59
C ASN A 61 -1.08 -3.44 -5.49
N LEU A 62 -1.38 -2.97 -4.27
CA LEU A 62 -2.11 -1.73 -4.04
C LEU A 62 -1.32 -0.51 -4.52
N THR A 63 -0.01 -0.46 -4.23
CA THR A 63 0.87 0.62 -4.73
C THR A 63 0.91 0.68 -6.25
N ALA A 64 0.92 -0.48 -6.92
CA ALA A 64 0.90 -0.56 -8.38
C ALA A 64 -0.38 0.04 -8.99
N ILE A 65 -1.54 -0.05 -8.33
CA ILE A 65 -2.80 0.55 -8.79
C ILE A 65 -2.67 2.09 -8.85
N PHE A 66 -2.11 2.70 -7.81
CA PHE A 66 -1.87 4.15 -7.77
C PHE A 66 -0.75 4.59 -8.74
N GLU A 67 0.28 3.77 -8.93
CA GLU A 67 1.31 4.05 -9.95
C GLU A 67 0.76 3.93 -11.37
N THR A 68 -0.15 2.97 -11.63
CA THR A 68 -0.80 2.83 -12.93
C THR A 68 -1.62 4.05 -13.28
N ASP A 69 -2.33 4.66 -12.33
CA ASP A 69 -3.06 5.92 -12.56
C ASP A 69 -2.15 7.04 -13.07
N SER A 70 -0.89 7.09 -12.61
CA SER A 70 0.08 8.06 -13.15
C SER A 70 0.48 7.77 -14.61
N LYS A 71 0.65 6.50 -14.98
CA LYS A 71 1.07 6.09 -16.34
C LYS A 71 -0.08 6.21 -17.33
N PHE A 72 -1.28 5.79 -16.94
CA PHE A 72 -2.50 5.98 -17.72
C PHE A 72 -2.82 7.47 -17.85
N GLY A 73 -2.70 8.26 -16.79
CA GLY A 73 -2.83 9.71 -16.82
C GLY A 73 -1.91 10.35 -17.85
N ARG A 74 -0.60 10.06 -17.82
CA ARG A 74 0.37 10.58 -18.79
C ARG A 74 0.06 10.15 -20.23
N LEU A 75 -0.36 8.91 -20.44
CA LEU A 75 -0.74 8.44 -21.78
C LEU A 75 -2.01 9.15 -22.29
N THR A 76 -3.03 9.31 -21.45
CA THR A 76 -4.25 10.04 -21.81
C THR A 76 -3.96 11.50 -22.14
N GLU A 77 -3.08 12.17 -21.39
CA GLU A 77 -2.60 13.51 -21.72
C GLU A 77 -1.84 13.54 -23.05
N ALA A 78 -0.93 12.61 -23.29
CA ALA A 78 -0.17 12.52 -24.54
C ALA A 78 -1.10 12.30 -25.76
N ILE A 79 -2.18 11.52 -25.61
CA ILE A 79 -3.17 11.29 -26.68
C ILE A 79 -3.90 12.58 -27.06
N LYS A 80 -4.11 13.53 -26.13
CA LYS A 80 -4.79 14.80 -26.44
C LYS A 80 -4.07 15.59 -27.54
N TYR A 81 -2.73 15.53 -27.58
CA TYR A 81 -1.87 16.22 -28.56
C TYR A 81 -1.83 15.56 -29.96
N LEU A 82 -2.45 14.39 -30.14
CA LEU A 82 -2.60 13.78 -31.45
C LEU A 82 -3.71 14.48 -32.26
N SER A 83 -3.56 14.55 -33.58
CA SER A 83 -4.64 15.03 -34.44
C SER A 83 -5.79 14.02 -34.52
N ASP A 84 -6.98 14.45 -34.92
CA ASP A 84 -8.17 13.58 -34.96
C ASP A 84 -7.97 12.37 -35.87
N LYS A 85 -7.29 12.54 -37.00
CA LYS A 85 -6.91 11.44 -37.90
C LYS A 85 -5.94 10.43 -37.25
N GLN A 86 -5.07 10.91 -36.36
CA GLN A 86 -4.15 10.05 -35.61
C GLN A 86 -4.89 9.29 -34.50
N LYS A 87 -5.80 9.97 -33.80
CA LYS A 87 -6.67 9.36 -32.78
C LYS A 87 -7.57 8.28 -33.39
N SER A 88 -8.18 8.55 -34.55
CA SER A 88 -9.03 7.57 -35.25
C SER A 88 -8.26 6.31 -35.66
N LEU A 89 -7.00 6.48 -36.12
CA LEU A 89 -6.13 5.35 -36.46
C LEU A 89 -5.77 4.51 -35.23
N ILE A 90 -5.39 5.13 -34.11
CA ILE A 90 -5.15 4.39 -32.86
C ILE A 90 -6.41 3.65 -32.42
N LYS A 91 -7.57 4.32 -32.46
CA LYS A 91 -8.86 3.74 -32.06
C LYS A 91 -9.16 2.48 -32.87
N ALA A 92 -9.07 2.59 -34.19
CA ALA A 92 -9.32 1.47 -35.09
C ALA A 92 -8.40 0.26 -34.80
N VAL A 93 -7.10 0.51 -34.60
CA VAL A 93 -6.11 -0.58 -34.45
C VAL A 93 -6.15 -1.22 -33.06
N TYR A 94 -6.25 -0.42 -32.01
CA TYR A 94 -6.07 -0.90 -30.63
C TYR A 94 -7.37 -1.12 -29.86
N PHE A 95 -8.44 -0.39 -30.20
CA PHE A 95 -9.72 -0.48 -29.50
C PHE A 95 -10.75 -1.26 -30.31
N ASP A 96 -10.81 -1.03 -31.62
CA ASP A 96 -11.76 -1.69 -32.52
C ASP A 96 -11.19 -3.01 -33.11
N GLY A 97 -9.92 -3.33 -32.82
CA GLY A 97 -9.27 -4.58 -33.24
C GLY A 97 -9.00 -4.71 -34.74
N MET A 98 -9.06 -3.61 -35.49
CA MET A 98 -8.85 -3.61 -36.95
C MET A 98 -7.38 -3.84 -37.28
N SER A 99 -7.11 -4.77 -38.20
CA SER A 99 -5.74 -4.97 -38.67
C SER A 99 -5.24 -3.75 -39.47
N VAL A 100 -3.93 -3.53 -39.49
CA VAL A 100 -3.30 -2.46 -40.29
C VAL A 100 -3.64 -2.61 -41.78
N SER A 101 -3.78 -3.86 -42.26
CA SER A 101 -4.13 -4.15 -43.65
C SER A 101 -5.59 -3.78 -43.95
N ASP A 102 -6.51 -4.08 -43.05
CA ASP A 102 -7.93 -3.78 -43.24
C ASP A 102 -8.21 -2.29 -43.14
N TYR A 103 -7.52 -1.59 -42.22
CA TYR A 103 -7.57 -0.13 -42.16
C TYR A 103 -7.03 0.52 -43.44
N ALA A 104 -5.94 -0.03 -43.99
CA ALA A 104 -5.35 0.44 -45.25
C ALA A 104 -6.33 0.27 -46.41
N LYS A 105 -6.99 -0.89 -46.53
CA LYS A 105 -8.05 -1.15 -47.53
C LYS A 105 -9.22 -0.19 -47.38
N HIS A 106 -9.73 -0.01 -46.15
CA HIS A 106 -10.85 0.89 -45.87
C HIS A 106 -10.55 2.34 -46.26
N MET A 107 -9.31 2.79 -46.04
CA MET A 107 -8.88 4.15 -46.38
C MET A 107 -8.37 4.31 -47.81
N GLY A 108 -8.25 3.23 -48.59
CA GLY A 108 -7.68 3.25 -49.94
C GLY A 108 -6.20 3.61 -49.98
N ILE A 109 -5.45 3.31 -48.92
CA ILE A 109 -4.03 3.67 -48.75
C ILE A 109 -3.19 2.38 -48.67
N SER A 110 -1.88 2.46 -48.97
CA SER A 110 -0.99 1.32 -48.79
C SER A 110 -0.74 1.00 -47.31
N GLN A 111 -0.57 -0.28 -46.99
CA GLN A 111 -0.22 -0.73 -45.63
C GLN A 111 1.06 -0.06 -45.10
N SER A 112 2.02 0.21 -45.99
CA SER A 112 3.27 0.92 -45.67
C SER A 112 2.98 2.35 -45.18
N ALA A 113 2.07 3.07 -45.83
CA ALA A 113 1.70 4.42 -45.41
C ALA A 113 0.97 4.42 -44.05
N VAL A 114 0.13 3.43 -43.74
CA VAL A 114 -0.47 3.29 -42.40
C VAL A 114 0.62 3.01 -41.35
N SER A 115 1.57 2.13 -41.67
CA SER A 115 2.71 1.84 -40.79
C SER A 115 3.56 3.09 -40.51
N GLN A 116 3.77 3.94 -41.51
CA GLN A 116 4.49 5.21 -41.37
C GLN A 116 3.70 6.23 -40.53
N GLN A 117 2.37 6.25 -40.65
CA GLN A 117 1.51 7.07 -39.79
C GLN A 117 1.61 6.62 -38.33
N LEU A 118 1.54 5.31 -38.05
CA LEU A 118 1.74 4.75 -36.71
C LEU A 118 3.12 5.11 -36.13
N LYS A 119 4.19 5.01 -36.92
CA LYS A 119 5.53 5.45 -36.49
C LYS A 119 5.56 6.92 -36.09
N THR A 120 4.89 7.79 -36.83
CA THR A 120 4.79 9.22 -36.51
C THR A 120 4.01 9.44 -35.21
N ILE A 121 2.93 8.69 -35.01
CA ILE A 121 2.13 8.71 -33.79
C ILE A 121 2.98 8.30 -32.58
N TYR A 122 3.72 7.19 -32.67
CA TYR A 122 4.59 6.75 -31.57
C TYR A 122 5.69 7.76 -31.24
N LYS A 123 6.28 8.41 -32.25
CA LYS A 123 7.25 9.50 -32.03
C LYS A 123 6.63 10.68 -31.28
N LYS A 124 5.38 11.04 -31.59
CA LYS A 124 4.66 12.10 -30.87
C LYS A 124 4.35 11.70 -29.44
N LEU A 125 3.74 10.53 -29.23
CA LEU A 125 3.42 10.03 -27.89
C LEU A 125 4.67 9.96 -27.01
N LYS A 126 5.80 9.46 -27.54
CA LYS A 126 7.08 9.39 -26.82
C LYS A 126 7.63 10.76 -26.42
N LYS A 127 7.25 11.85 -27.08
CA LYS A 127 7.67 13.21 -26.71
C LYS A 127 6.91 13.75 -25.49
N PHE A 128 5.69 13.25 -25.25
CA PHE A 128 4.78 13.76 -24.22
C PHE A 128 4.59 12.78 -23.03
N LEU A 129 5.14 11.57 -23.12
CA LEU A 129 5.24 10.57 -22.04
C LEU A 129 6.53 10.76 -21.25
#